data_AF-A0A242JZ13-F1
#
_entry.id   AF-A0A242JZ13-F1
#
_cell.length_a   1.000
_cell.length_b   1.000
_cell.length_c   1.000
_cell.angle_alpha   90.00
_cell.angle_beta   90.00
_cell.angle_gamma   90.00
#
_symmetry.space_group_name_H-M   'P 1'
#
loop_
_entity.id
_entity.type
_entity.pdbx_description
1 polymer ?
#
loop_
_entity_poly.entity_id
_entity_poly.type
_entity_poly.pdbx_seq_one_letter_code
_entity_poly.pdbx_strand_id
1 'polypeptide(L)'
;MKKKYYQSILIVLGIVSVFLPVNAHADNKYGIVIDGAFNDWSGLPITKLFFSYENGQNIKYSSLVTDESQLYFYLSMAPEGHNYHNLQPSGHKLKIGNKVFWMTFNQTFSSEDLSVIGQTKDVQVNFWAEDNSVNVTIPGKLTRTKTAFSDTSYSDEVEVAIPFDQLQVEETSSQTITYSNSNLGEQTITVAGGDTGPWILAGIAVVIASYSLWKVRGKTSKANAK
;
A
#
# COMPACT_ATOMS: atom_id res chain seq x y z
N MET A 1 -6.41 -71.11 19.41
CA MET A 1 -6.64 -69.80 18.73
C MET A 1 -5.81 -68.73 19.43
N LYS A 2 -4.70 -68.28 18.84
CA LYS A 2 -3.79 -67.27 19.41
C LYS A 2 -4.23 -65.88 18.95
N LYS A 3 -4.71 -65.03 19.87
CA LYS A 3 -4.98 -63.60 19.61
C LYS A 3 -3.66 -62.83 19.68
N LYS A 4 -3.33 -62.12 18.60
CA LYS A 4 -2.16 -61.22 18.52
C LYS A 4 -2.54 -59.87 19.12
N TYR A 5 -1.79 -59.41 20.12
CA TYR A 5 -1.88 -58.05 20.66
C TYR A 5 -1.01 -57.14 19.81
N TYR A 6 -1.61 -56.13 19.17
CA TYR A 6 -0.88 -55.03 18.54
C TYR A 6 -0.54 -54.01 19.63
N GLN A 7 0.75 -53.82 19.90
CA GLN A 7 1.23 -52.69 20.67
C GLN A 7 1.28 -51.47 19.76
N SER A 8 0.43 -50.48 20.04
CA SER A 8 0.52 -49.15 19.42
C SER A 8 1.57 -48.33 20.18
N ILE A 9 2.72 -48.10 19.56
CA ILE A 9 3.71 -47.13 20.04
C ILE A 9 3.25 -45.74 19.56
N LEU A 10 2.87 -44.86 20.50
CA LEU A 10 2.77 -43.42 20.26
C LEU A 10 4.17 -42.81 20.40
N ILE A 11 4.72 -42.25 19.32
CA ILE A 11 5.90 -41.38 19.38
C ILE A 11 5.38 -39.94 19.40
N VAL A 12 5.51 -39.27 20.54
CA VAL A 12 5.35 -37.82 20.65
C VAL A 12 6.73 -37.21 20.40
N LEU A 13 6.92 -36.60 19.23
CA LEU A 13 8.08 -35.76 18.94
C LEU A 13 7.82 -34.37 19.52
N GLY A 14 8.40 -34.08 20.68
CA GLY A 14 8.50 -32.73 21.21
C GLY A 14 9.58 -31.96 20.47
N ILE A 15 9.20 -30.99 19.65
CA ILE A 15 10.13 -29.99 19.11
C ILE A 15 10.30 -28.93 20.19
N VAL A 16 11.45 -28.94 20.88
CA VAL A 16 11.88 -27.84 21.73
C VAL A 16 12.56 -26.82 20.81
N SER A 17 11.82 -25.78 20.43
CA SER A 17 12.39 -24.63 19.73
C SER A 17 13.13 -23.76 20.74
N VAL A 18 14.46 -23.79 20.69
CA VAL A 18 15.30 -22.83 21.40
C VAL A 18 15.19 -21.50 20.67
N PHE A 19 14.50 -20.53 21.26
CA PHE A 19 14.54 -19.15 20.79
C PHE A 19 15.87 -18.52 21.20
N LEU A 20 16.80 -18.41 20.25
CA LEU A 20 17.90 -17.46 20.39
C LEU A 20 17.37 -16.08 19.98
N PRO A 21 17.58 -15.02 20.77
CA PRO A 21 17.31 -13.68 20.31
C PRO A 21 18.30 -13.35 19.19
N VAL A 22 17.85 -13.41 17.94
CA VAL A 22 18.54 -12.78 16.82
C VAL A 22 18.25 -11.30 16.95
N ASN A 23 19.27 -10.51 17.27
CA ASN A 23 19.22 -9.07 16.99
C ASN A 23 19.29 -8.93 15.47
N ALA A 24 18.15 -8.98 14.81
CA ALA A 24 18.05 -8.57 13.42
C ALA A 24 18.31 -7.06 13.39
N HIS A 25 19.42 -6.68 12.77
CA HIS A 25 19.51 -5.34 12.22
C HIS A 25 18.42 -5.28 11.14
N ALA A 26 17.59 -4.25 11.12
CA ALA A 26 16.49 -4.13 10.16
C ALA A 26 17.06 -4.00 8.74
N ASP A 27 17.35 -5.15 8.12
CA ASP A 27 17.82 -5.22 6.75
C ASP A 27 16.60 -5.09 5.83
N ASN A 28 16.66 -4.13 4.92
CA ASN A 28 15.70 -3.98 3.84
C ASN A 28 15.72 -5.25 2.95
N LYS A 29 14.93 -6.23 3.35
CA LYS A 29 14.90 -7.57 2.74
C LYS A 29 14.40 -7.56 1.28
N TYR A 30 13.73 -6.49 0.85
CA TYR A 30 13.24 -6.34 -0.53
C TYR A 30 14.30 -5.72 -1.44
N GLY A 31 15.37 -5.13 -0.88
CA GLY A 31 16.35 -4.38 -1.64
C GLY A 31 15.81 -3.08 -2.25
N ILE A 32 14.72 -2.53 -1.71
CA ILE A 32 14.09 -1.29 -2.20
C ILE A 32 14.96 -0.08 -1.90
N VAL A 33 15.39 0.67 -2.90
CA VAL A 33 16.18 1.89 -2.74
C VAL A 33 15.34 3.08 -3.20
N ILE A 34 15.09 4.02 -2.29
CA ILE A 34 14.31 5.23 -2.60
C ILE A 34 15.19 6.22 -3.39
N ASP A 35 15.32 5.98 -4.69
CA ASP A 35 16.16 6.76 -5.62
C ASP A 35 15.44 7.27 -6.88
N GLY A 36 14.18 6.86 -7.10
CA GLY A 36 13.34 7.18 -8.24
C GLY A 36 13.50 6.23 -9.42
N ALA A 37 14.28 5.16 -9.28
CA ALA A 37 14.40 4.06 -10.21
C ALA A 37 13.59 2.85 -9.70
N PHE A 38 12.47 2.55 -10.36
CA PHE A 38 11.48 1.61 -9.80
C PHE A 38 11.72 0.12 -10.15
N ASN A 39 12.94 -0.27 -10.52
CA ASN A 39 13.23 -1.64 -10.94
C ASN A 39 13.26 -2.64 -9.77
N ASP A 40 13.56 -2.15 -8.57
CA ASP A 40 13.49 -2.86 -7.28
C ASP A 40 12.06 -3.22 -6.84
N TRP A 41 11.05 -2.52 -7.36
CA TRP A 41 9.64 -2.89 -7.19
C TRP A 41 9.21 -4.08 -8.05
N SER A 42 10.05 -4.50 -8.99
CA SER A 42 9.73 -5.64 -9.86
C SER A 42 9.65 -6.94 -9.06
N GLY A 43 8.58 -7.70 -9.28
CA GLY A 43 8.32 -8.96 -8.55
C GLY A 43 7.65 -8.78 -7.19
N LEU A 44 7.47 -7.55 -6.70
CA LEU A 44 6.65 -7.27 -5.53
C LEU A 44 5.15 -7.26 -5.88
N PRO A 45 4.25 -7.40 -4.89
CA PRO A 45 2.81 -7.43 -5.15
C PRO A 45 2.31 -6.08 -5.64
N ILE A 46 1.74 -6.07 -6.84
CA ILE A 46 1.09 -4.89 -7.40
C ILE A 46 -0.42 -5.06 -7.35
N THR A 47 -1.11 -4.07 -6.77
CA THR A 47 -2.55 -3.94 -6.86
C THR A 47 -2.91 -2.92 -7.94
N LYS A 48 -3.86 -3.29 -8.81
CA LYS A 48 -4.47 -2.37 -9.77
C LYS A 48 -5.54 -1.54 -9.05
N LEU A 49 -5.40 -0.21 -9.08
CA LEU A 49 -6.45 0.72 -8.66
C LEU A 49 -7.18 1.21 -9.91
N PHE A 50 -8.51 1.08 -9.92
CA PHE A 50 -9.36 1.46 -11.04
C PHE A 50 -10.81 1.60 -10.58
N PHE A 51 -11.61 2.31 -11.36
CA PHE A 51 -13.05 2.29 -11.21
C PHE A 51 -13.69 1.29 -12.16
N SER A 52 -14.59 0.46 -11.65
CA SER A 52 -15.30 -0.55 -12.45
C SER A 52 -16.05 0.05 -13.65
N TYR A 53 -16.54 1.29 -13.54
CA TYR A 53 -17.25 1.99 -14.62
C TYR A 53 -16.35 2.50 -15.75
N GLU A 54 -15.02 2.47 -15.60
CA GLU A 54 -14.08 2.94 -16.61
C GLU A 54 -13.66 1.84 -17.61
N ASN A 55 -14.22 0.62 -17.50
CA ASN A 55 -13.96 -0.49 -18.41
C ASN A 55 -12.45 -0.77 -18.63
N GLY A 56 -11.65 -0.64 -17.58
CA GLY A 56 -10.20 -0.84 -17.62
C GLY A 56 -9.40 0.31 -18.23
N GLN A 57 -10.05 1.44 -18.54
CA GLN A 57 -9.35 2.70 -18.81
C GLN A 57 -8.90 3.30 -17.47
N ASN A 58 -7.74 3.95 -17.43
CA ASN A 58 -7.21 4.68 -16.25
C ASN A 58 -6.73 3.82 -15.07
N ILE A 59 -6.13 2.65 -15.32
CA ILE A 59 -5.57 1.82 -14.25
C ILE A 59 -4.34 2.48 -13.62
N LYS A 60 -4.25 2.43 -12.29
CA LYS A 60 -3.08 2.78 -11.47
C LYS A 60 -2.45 1.52 -10.91
N TYR A 61 -1.13 1.48 -10.73
CA TYR A 61 -0.47 0.39 -10.02
C TYR A 61 0.04 0.89 -8.68
N SER A 62 -0.18 0.14 -7.61
CA SER A 62 0.36 0.48 -6.30
C SER A 62 0.81 -0.76 -5.55
N SER A 63 1.92 -0.62 -4.83
CA SER A 63 2.50 -1.64 -3.96
C SER A 63 2.56 -1.11 -2.55
N LEU A 64 2.36 -2.01 -1.59
CA LEU A 64 2.57 -1.77 -0.18
C LEU A 64 3.23 -3.00 0.40
N VAL A 65 4.43 -2.85 0.95
CA VAL A 65 5.17 -3.95 1.58
C VAL A 65 5.86 -3.46 2.84
N THR A 66 6.13 -4.35 3.80
CA THR A 66 6.72 -3.98 5.09
C THR A 66 7.86 -4.92 5.48
N ASP A 67 8.87 -4.36 6.12
CA ASP A 67 9.84 -5.11 6.94
C ASP A 67 9.58 -4.84 8.43
N GLU A 68 10.54 -5.14 9.29
CA GLU A 68 10.41 -4.95 10.75
C GLU A 68 10.32 -3.46 11.15
N SER A 69 10.98 -2.58 10.40
CA SER A 69 11.20 -1.17 10.76
C SER A 69 10.46 -0.17 9.86
N GLN A 70 10.15 -0.58 8.62
CA GLN A 70 9.69 0.32 7.58
C GLN A 70 8.53 -0.27 6.78
N LEU A 71 7.68 0.63 6.32
CA LEU A 71 6.69 0.40 5.28
C LEU A 71 7.16 1.08 3.99
N TYR A 72 7.15 0.34 2.89
CA TYR A 72 7.47 0.86 1.57
C TYR A 72 6.19 1.00 0.77
N PHE A 73 6.01 2.18 0.19
CA PHE A 73 4.87 2.53 -0.64
C PHE A 73 5.33 2.88 -2.05
N TYR A 74 4.63 2.35 -3.05
CA TYR A 74 4.80 2.72 -4.46
C TYR A 74 3.45 3.00 -5.10
N LEU A 75 3.43 3.97 -6.01
CA LEU A 75 2.28 4.30 -6.86
C LEU A 75 2.74 4.77 -8.23
N SER A 76 2.13 4.21 -9.28
CA SER A 76 2.25 4.61 -10.68
C SER A 76 0.88 4.98 -11.23
N MET A 77 0.78 6.22 -11.74
CA MET A 77 -0.49 6.86 -12.11
C MET A 77 -1.04 6.47 -13.47
N ALA A 78 -0.21 6.02 -14.40
CA ALA A 78 -0.65 5.57 -15.71
C ALA A 78 0.37 4.61 -16.31
N PRO A 79 0.62 3.44 -15.71
CA PRO A 79 1.61 2.47 -16.21
C PRO A 79 1.39 2.08 -17.67
N GLU A 80 0.13 2.11 -18.13
CA GLU A 80 -0.28 1.79 -19.50
C GLU A 80 -0.36 3.02 -20.42
N GLY A 81 -0.06 4.22 -19.91
CA GLY A 81 0.03 5.47 -20.68
C GLY A 81 -1.30 6.17 -20.99
N HIS A 82 -2.38 5.76 -20.33
CA HIS A 82 -3.70 6.35 -20.46
C HIS A 82 -3.85 7.66 -19.66
N ASN A 83 -5.09 8.17 -19.52
CA ASN A 83 -5.35 9.44 -18.84
C ASN A 83 -5.06 9.36 -17.32
N TYR A 84 -5.01 10.53 -16.68
CA TYR A 84 -4.72 10.70 -15.25
C TYR A 84 -3.33 10.21 -14.86
N HIS A 85 -2.33 10.70 -15.59
CA HIS A 85 -0.90 10.37 -15.41
C HIS A 85 -0.16 11.25 -14.41
N ASN A 86 -0.73 12.40 -13.99
CA ASN A 86 -0.10 13.24 -12.97
C ASN A 86 -0.31 12.65 -11.58
N LEU A 87 0.67 12.81 -10.68
CA LEU A 87 0.55 12.35 -9.30
C LEU A 87 -0.67 12.99 -8.62
N GLN A 88 -1.61 12.17 -8.17
CA GLN A 88 -2.70 12.60 -7.30
C GLN A 88 -2.08 13.06 -5.97
N PRO A 89 -2.18 14.34 -5.56
CA PRO A 89 -1.46 14.80 -4.38
C PRO A 89 -2.08 14.33 -3.06
N SER A 90 -3.39 14.16 -3.01
CA SER A 90 -4.16 14.00 -1.77
C SER A 90 -5.23 12.89 -1.86
N GLY A 91 -5.79 12.54 -0.69
CA GLY A 91 -6.82 11.49 -0.56
C GLY A 91 -6.26 10.10 -0.27
N HIS A 92 -4.95 10.00 -0.02
CA HIS A 92 -4.26 8.76 0.33
C HIS A 92 -4.50 8.46 1.81
N LYS A 93 -5.21 7.36 2.08
CA LYS A 93 -5.53 6.92 3.43
C LYS A 93 -4.75 5.66 3.75
N LEU A 94 -3.85 5.76 4.74
CA LEU A 94 -3.08 4.65 5.29
C LEU A 94 -3.61 4.33 6.69
N LYS A 95 -3.94 3.07 6.97
CA LYS A 95 -4.32 2.60 8.30
C LYS A 95 -3.33 1.55 8.74
N ILE A 96 -2.79 1.69 9.95
CA ILE A 96 -1.88 0.74 10.59
C ILE A 96 -2.49 0.38 11.94
N GLY A 97 -2.98 -0.86 12.07
CA GLY A 97 -3.72 -1.28 13.26
C GLY A 97 -4.94 -0.38 13.50
N ASN A 98 -4.92 0.38 14.60
CA ASN A 98 -5.99 1.30 14.97
C ASN A 98 -5.71 2.76 14.59
N LYS A 99 -4.51 3.10 14.10
CA LYS A 99 -4.17 4.45 13.67
C LYS A 99 -4.48 4.66 12.19
N VAL A 100 -4.95 5.86 11.87
CA VAL A 100 -5.29 6.28 10.51
C VAL A 100 -4.50 7.53 10.18
N PHE A 101 -3.81 7.50 9.06
CA PHE A 101 -2.98 8.58 8.53
C PHE A 101 -3.50 9.00 7.16
N TRP A 102 -3.53 10.32 6.93
CA TRP A 102 -3.71 10.91 5.61
C TRP A 102 -2.36 11.32 5.05
N MET A 103 -2.07 10.90 3.83
CA MET A 103 -0.84 11.28 3.12
C MET A 103 -1.14 12.39 2.11
N THR A 104 -0.28 13.40 2.07
CA THR A 104 -0.31 14.44 1.04
C THR A 104 1.07 14.60 0.43
N PHE A 105 1.17 14.38 -0.89
CA PHE A 105 2.37 14.60 -1.67
C PHE A 105 2.50 16.09 -2.02
N ASN A 106 3.62 16.68 -1.64
CA ASN A 106 3.98 18.06 -1.93
C ASN A 106 5.23 18.12 -2.81
N GLN A 107 5.45 19.27 -3.45
CA GLN A 107 6.56 19.46 -4.38
C GLN A 107 6.49 18.50 -5.59
N THR A 108 5.29 18.19 -6.07
CA THR A 108 5.10 17.37 -7.27
C THR A 108 5.56 18.10 -8.54
N PHE A 109 5.63 17.39 -9.66
CA PHE A 109 5.78 18.05 -10.96
C PHE A 109 4.54 18.87 -11.30
N SER A 110 4.73 19.93 -12.07
CA SER A 110 3.62 20.65 -12.70
C SER A 110 2.82 19.69 -13.59
N SER A 111 1.49 19.86 -13.58
CA SER A 111 0.60 19.12 -14.46
C SER A 111 0.97 19.37 -15.92
N GLU A 112 0.97 18.32 -16.75
CA GLU A 112 1.22 18.40 -18.19
C GLU A 112 2.56 18.97 -18.65
N ASP A 113 3.53 19.13 -17.74
CA ASP A 113 4.89 19.51 -18.11
C ASP A 113 5.60 18.32 -18.80
N LEU A 114 5.62 18.32 -20.13
CA LEU A 114 6.28 17.26 -20.90
C LEU A 114 7.81 17.37 -20.87
N SER A 115 8.37 18.52 -20.48
CA SER A 115 9.82 18.74 -20.46
C SER A 115 10.52 17.96 -19.33
N VAL A 116 9.75 17.52 -18.34
CA VAL A 116 10.25 16.74 -17.20
C VAL A 116 10.04 15.24 -17.35
N ILE A 117 9.59 14.75 -18.50
CA ILE A 117 9.59 13.31 -18.79
C ILE A 117 11.03 12.77 -18.70
N GLY A 118 11.19 11.69 -17.93
CA GLY A 118 12.47 11.07 -17.60
C GLY A 118 13.21 11.73 -16.43
N GLN A 119 12.67 12.80 -15.84
CA GLN A 119 13.29 13.46 -14.69
C GLN A 119 12.77 12.89 -13.37
N THR A 120 13.66 12.88 -12.38
CA THR A 120 13.41 12.50 -11.00
C THR A 120 13.62 13.71 -10.10
N LYS A 121 12.80 13.84 -9.06
CA LYS A 121 12.98 14.84 -8.00
C LYS A 121 12.60 14.29 -6.63
N ASP A 122 13.05 14.99 -5.60
CA ASP A 122 12.55 14.77 -4.24
C ASP A 122 11.09 15.22 -4.15
N VAL A 123 10.29 14.41 -3.45
CA VAL A 123 8.92 14.72 -3.07
C VAL A 123 8.81 14.68 -1.54
N GLN A 124 7.96 15.54 -0.98
CA GLN A 124 7.69 15.55 0.46
C GLN A 124 6.32 14.98 0.72
N VAL A 125 6.24 13.98 1.59
CA VAL A 125 4.98 13.31 1.93
C VAL A 125 4.61 13.65 3.35
N ASN A 126 3.58 14.47 3.51
CA ASN A 126 3.05 14.81 4.83
C ASN A 126 2.14 13.70 5.30
N PHE A 127 2.38 13.18 6.49
CA PHE A 127 1.54 12.22 7.20
C PHE A 127 0.87 12.92 8.36
N TRP A 128 -0.46 12.99 8.33
CA TRP A 128 -1.27 13.50 9.43
C TRP A 128 -2.16 12.40 10.00
N ALA A 129 -2.05 12.11 11.28
CA ALA A 129 -2.91 11.15 11.96
C ALA A 129 -4.27 11.77 12.32
N GLU A 130 -5.37 11.04 12.11
CA GLU A 130 -6.73 11.52 12.45
C GLU A 130 -6.91 11.82 13.95
N ASP A 131 -6.11 11.19 14.81
CA ASP A 131 -6.08 11.42 16.26
C ASP A 131 -5.18 12.61 16.67
N ASN A 132 -4.56 13.30 15.70
CA ASN A 132 -3.59 14.38 15.88
C ASN A 132 -2.28 14.00 16.62
N SER A 133 -1.98 12.71 16.78
CA SER A 133 -0.75 12.25 17.45
C SER A 133 0.52 12.43 16.60
N VAL A 134 0.36 12.44 15.27
CA VAL A 134 1.46 12.50 14.31
C VAL A 134 1.17 13.56 13.26
N ASN A 135 2.19 14.39 13.00
CA ASN A 135 2.26 15.30 11.87
C ASN A 135 3.73 15.40 11.44
N VAL A 136 4.13 14.58 10.47
CA VAL A 136 5.52 14.44 10.03
C VAL A 136 5.60 14.54 8.51
N THR A 137 6.78 14.92 8.02
CA THR A 137 7.08 14.96 6.60
C THR A 137 8.18 13.95 6.32
N ILE A 138 7.90 12.99 5.44
CA ILE A 138 8.81 11.92 5.06
C ILE A 138 9.24 12.16 3.60
N PRO A 139 10.55 12.14 3.30
CA PRO A 139 11.02 12.30 1.92
C PRO A 139 10.72 11.04 1.09
N GLY A 140 10.45 11.25 -0.19
CA GLY A 140 10.37 10.20 -1.19
C GLY A 140 10.99 10.64 -2.51
N LYS A 141 10.82 9.81 -3.54
CA LYS A 141 11.23 10.13 -4.91
C LYS A 141 10.04 10.10 -5.84
N LEU A 142 10.00 11.06 -6.75
CA LEU A 142 9.00 11.19 -7.81
C LEU A 142 9.72 11.27 -9.14
N THR A 143 9.34 10.40 -10.07
CA THR A 143 9.85 10.38 -11.44
C THR A 143 8.67 10.46 -12.41
N ARG A 144 8.79 11.25 -13.47
CA ARG A 144 7.84 11.25 -14.58
C ARG A 144 8.33 10.26 -15.64
N THR A 145 7.87 9.02 -15.59
CA THR A 145 8.35 7.95 -16.47
C THR A 145 7.64 7.99 -17.82
N LYS A 146 8.39 7.92 -18.93
CA LYS A 146 7.80 7.76 -20.27
C LYS A 146 7.12 6.39 -20.38
N THR A 147 5.91 6.33 -20.95
CA THR A 147 5.23 5.05 -21.23
C THR A 147 5.31 4.69 -22.70
N ALA A 148 4.96 3.44 -23.04
CA ALA A 148 4.99 2.95 -24.41
C ALA A 148 3.78 3.39 -25.27
N PHE A 149 2.79 4.09 -24.70
CA PHE A 149 1.53 4.41 -25.37
C PHE A 149 1.70 5.45 -26.50
N SER A 150 2.48 6.50 -26.26
CA SER A 150 2.81 7.54 -27.23
C SER A 150 4.06 8.34 -26.81
N ASP A 151 4.59 9.18 -27.69
CA ASP A 151 5.78 10.00 -27.38
C ASP A 151 5.59 11.02 -26.26
N THR A 152 4.35 11.42 -26.01
CA THR A 152 3.98 12.36 -24.94
C THR A 152 3.31 11.66 -23.76
N SER A 153 3.16 10.34 -23.81
CA SER A 153 2.57 9.56 -22.72
C SER A 153 3.57 9.33 -21.59
N TYR A 154 3.11 9.54 -20.37
CA TYR A 154 3.92 9.36 -19.18
C TYR A 154 3.08 8.82 -18.01
N SER A 155 3.77 8.45 -16.95
CA SER A 155 3.20 8.16 -15.63
C SER A 155 4.06 8.86 -14.60
N ASP A 156 3.46 9.67 -13.74
CA ASP A 156 4.11 10.05 -12.49
C ASP A 156 4.13 8.81 -11.58
N GLU A 157 5.34 8.46 -11.16
CA GLU A 157 5.63 7.32 -10.30
C GLU A 157 6.31 7.83 -9.03
N VAL A 158 5.83 7.36 -7.88
CA VAL A 158 6.31 7.79 -6.57
C VAL A 158 6.62 6.60 -5.68
N GLU A 159 7.67 6.76 -4.88
CA GLU A 159 8.05 5.81 -3.85
C GLU A 159 8.46 6.50 -2.55
N VAL A 160 8.21 5.83 -1.43
CA VAL A 160 8.50 6.32 -0.08
C VAL A 160 8.83 5.14 0.83
N ALA A 161 9.90 5.26 1.61
CA ALA A 161 10.15 4.40 2.78
C ALA A 161 9.70 5.15 4.04
N ILE A 162 8.83 4.53 4.82
CA ILE A 162 8.09 5.14 5.91
C ILE A 162 8.47 4.41 7.21
N PRO A 163 9.33 5.01 8.04
CA PRO A 163 9.70 4.43 9.32
C PRO A 163 8.51 4.36 10.28
N PHE A 164 8.30 3.20 10.92
CA PHE A 164 7.19 3.01 11.87
C PHE A 164 7.33 3.89 13.13
N ASP A 165 8.56 4.16 13.57
CA ASP A 165 8.85 5.02 14.71
C ASP A 165 8.37 6.46 14.50
N GLN A 166 8.55 7.01 13.30
CA GLN A 166 8.04 8.34 12.92
C GLN A 166 6.52 8.41 12.90
N LEU A 167 5.85 7.28 12.63
CA LEU A 167 4.40 7.15 12.69
C LEU A 167 3.87 6.82 14.10
N GLN A 168 4.74 6.66 15.10
CA GLN A 168 4.36 6.29 16.47
C GLN A 168 3.43 5.06 16.50
N VAL A 169 3.73 4.07 15.66
CA VAL A 169 3.06 2.76 15.65
C VAL A 169 4.06 1.70 16.07
N GLU A 170 3.57 0.73 16.83
CA GLU A 170 4.38 -0.45 17.20
C GLU A 170 4.83 -1.21 15.96
N GLU A 171 6.05 -1.76 16.02
CA GLU A 171 6.62 -2.59 14.95
C GLU A 171 5.68 -3.77 14.63
N THR A 172 5.43 -3.95 13.34
CA THR A 172 4.08 -4.28 12.86
C THR A 172 3.69 -5.74 12.94
N SER A 173 4.47 -6.62 13.58
CA SER A 173 4.42 -8.11 13.54
C SER A 173 3.07 -8.82 13.73
N SER A 174 1.98 -8.11 14.04
CA SER A 174 0.61 -8.66 14.12
C SER A 174 -0.51 -7.69 13.69
N GLN A 175 -0.21 -6.56 13.03
CA GLN A 175 -1.22 -5.54 12.71
C GLN A 175 -1.63 -5.55 11.25
N THR A 176 -2.91 -5.40 10.92
CA THR A 176 -3.33 -5.17 9.53
C THR A 176 -2.98 -3.75 9.11
N ILE A 177 -2.36 -3.63 7.93
CA ILE A 177 -2.07 -2.35 7.29
C ILE A 177 -2.91 -2.26 6.02
N THR A 178 -3.60 -1.13 5.83
CA THR A 178 -4.40 -0.90 4.62
C THR A 178 -4.11 0.43 3.98
N TYR A 179 -4.08 0.46 2.65
CA TYR A 179 -4.01 1.68 1.85
C TYR A 179 -5.21 1.79 0.91
N SER A 180 -5.77 3.00 0.78
CA SER A 180 -6.83 3.30 -0.18
C SER A 180 -6.77 4.76 -0.62
N ASN A 181 -7.30 5.05 -1.81
CA ASN A 181 -7.56 6.42 -2.28
C ASN A 181 -8.79 6.40 -3.19
N SER A 182 -9.87 7.06 -2.75
CA SER A 182 -11.16 7.06 -3.47
C SER A 182 -11.16 7.84 -4.78
N ASN A 183 -10.08 8.54 -5.12
CA ASN A 183 -9.89 9.21 -6.41
C ASN A 183 -9.13 8.31 -7.41
N LEU A 184 -8.51 7.22 -6.93
CA LEU A 184 -7.66 6.34 -7.76
C LEU A 184 -8.33 5.01 -8.11
N GLY A 185 -9.32 4.59 -7.32
CA GLY A 185 -10.08 3.39 -7.59
C GLY A 185 -10.92 2.93 -6.40
N GLU A 186 -11.61 1.81 -6.60
CA GLU A 186 -12.51 1.21 -5.61
C GLU A 186 -11.81 0.21 -4.67
N GLN A 187 -10.51 -0.02 -4.89
CA GLN A 187 -9.72 -1.05 -4.23
C GLN A 187 -9.07 -0.54 -2.95
N THR A 188 -8.92 -1.46 -1.99
CA THR A 188 -8.11 -1.28 -0.78
C THR A 188 -6.99 -2.31 -0.80
N ILE A 189 -5.74 -1.85 -0.68
CA ILE A 189 -4.58 -2.72 -0.50
C ILE A 189 -4.54 -3.13 0.96
N THR A 190 -4.34 -4.40 1.26
CA THR A 190 -4.24 -4.92 2.63
C THR A 190 -2.99 -5.79 2.74
N VAL A 191 -2.14 -5.52 3.73
CA VAL A 191 -0.99 -6.35 4.07
C VAL A 191 -0.99 -6.67 5.56
N ALA A 192 -0.48 -7.84 5.92
CA ALA A 192 -0.17 -8.16 7.30
C ALA A 192 1.12 -7.42 7.68
N GLY A 193 1.09 -6.78 8.84
CA GLY A 193 2.25 -6.16 9.45
C GLY A 193 3.22 -7.22 9.97
N GLY A 194 4.49 -6.86 10.02
CA GLY A 194 5.63 -7.74 10.24
C GLY A 194 6.44 -7.96 8.98
N ASP A 195 7.45 -8.82 9.10
CA ASP A 195 8.21 -9.35 7.97
C ASP A 195 7.23 -10.14 7.05
N THR A 196 6.69 -9.50 6.01
CA THR A 196 6.05 -10.23 4.90
C THR A 196 7.13 -11.11 4.26
N GLY A 197 7.28 -12.34 4.75
CA GLY A 197 8.43 -13.21 4.44
C GLY A 197 8.58 -13.52 2.93
N PRO A 198 9.56 -14.36 2.54
CA PRO A 198 9.82 -14.68 1.12
C PRO A 198 8.63 -15.34 0.40
N TRP A 199 7.63 -15.79 1.16
CA TRP A 199 6.32 -16.21 0.68
C TRP A 199 5.34 -15.07 0.99
N ILE A 200 5.22 -14.15 0.05
CA ILE A 200 4.34 -12.98 0.10
C ILE A 200 2.92 -13.42 0.50
N LEU A 201 2.58 -13.29 1.77
CA LEU A 201 1.20 -13.34 2.30
C LEU A 201 0.56 -11.94 2.25
N ALA A 202 0.81 -11.19 1.17
CA ALA A 202 -0.06 -10.08 0.80
C ALA A 202 -1.32 -10.69 0.21
N GLY A 203 -2.24 -11.11 1.08
CA GLY A 203 -3.60 -11.43 0.67
C GLY A 203 -4.22 -10.14 0.13
N ILE A 204 -4.21 -9.95 -1.18
CA ILE A 204 -4.97 -8.88 -1.84
C ILE A 204 -6.46 -9.20 -1.64
N ALA A 205 -6.99 -8.89 -0.47
CA ALA A 205 -8.42 -8.83 -0.24
C ALA A 205 -8.90 -7.51 -0.83
N VAL A 206 -9.28 -7.53 -2.12
CA VAL A 206 -9.98 -6.40 -2.74
C VAL A 206 -11.34 -6.26 -2.06
N VAL A 207 -11.43 -5.39 -1.06
CA VAL A 207 -12.73 -4.94 -0.53
C VAL A 207 -13.16 -3.75 -1.37
N ILE A 208 -14.15 -3.96 -2.23
CA ILE A 208 -14.84 -2.87 -2.94
C ILE A 208 -15.59 -2.08 -1.87
N ALA A 209 -15.17 -0.84 -1.62
CA ALA A 209 -15.88 0.04 -0.70
C ALA A 209 -17.26 0.34 -1.28
N SER A 210 -18.30 -0.33 -0.79
CA SER A 210 -19.68 -0.09 -1.22
C SER A 210 -20.12 1.31 -0.79
N TYR A 211 -20.03 2.27 -1.71
CA TYR A 211 -20.40 3.68 -1.54
C TYR A 211 -21.92 3.91 -1.33
N SER A 212 -22.71 2.84 -1.15
CA SER A 212 -24.16 2.84 -1.35
C SER A 212 -25.03 3.11 -0.11
N LEU A 213 -24.50 3.19 1.12
CA LEU A 213 -25.37 3.24 2.31
C LEU A 213 -25.59 4.62 2.96
N TRP A 214 -24.92 5.69 2.52
CA TRP A 214 -25.07 7.00 3.18
C TRP A 214 -26.09 7.95 2.54
N LYS A 215 -26.60 7.67 1.33
CA LYS A 215 -27.52 8.58 0.62
C LYS A 215 -29.01 8.26 0.76
N VAL A 216 -29.40 7.18 1.44
CA VAL A 216 -30.82 6.75 1.55
C VAL A 216 -31.53 7.28 2.82
N ARG A 217 -30.81 7.86 3.79
CA ARG A 217 -31.43 8.42 5.01
C ARG A 217 -31.97 9.86 4.90
N GLY A 218 -32.01 10.45 3.71
CA GLY A 218 -32.43 11.84 3.49
C GLY A 218 -33.81 12.06 2.86
N LYS A 219 -34.60 11.02 2.59
CA LYS A 219 -35.92 11.16 1.92
C LYS A 219 -37.04 10.35 2.58
N THR A 220 -37.27 10.54 3.87
CA THR A 220 -38.55 10.16 4.51
C THR A 220 -38.83 11.06 5.72
N SER A 221 -39.31 12.29 5.49
CA SER A 221 -40.20 12.99 6.43
C SER A 221 -40.85 14.24 5.81
N LYS A 222 -41.64 14.09 4.74
CA LYS A 222 -42.68 15.08 4.38
C LYS A 222 -43.86 14.37 3.73
N ALA A 223 -44.69 13.76 4.56
CA ALA A 223 -46.08 13.46 4.24
C ALA A 223 -46.81 13.27 5.57
N ASN A 224 -47.43 14.34 6.07
CA ASN A 224 -48.63 14.36 6.91
C ASN A 224 -48.91 15.81 7.32
N ALA A 225 -49.57 16.53 6.42
CA ALA A 225 -50.34 17.73 6.72
C ALA A 225 -51.46 17.81 5.68
N LYS A 226 -52.57 17.16 5.99
CA LYS A 226 -53.89 17.52 5.48
C LYS A 226 -54.94 17.03 6.46
#